data_AF-A0A963A4D7-F1
#
_entry.id   AF-A0A963A4D7-F1
#
_cell.length_a   1.000
_cell.length_b   1.000
_cell.length_c   1.000
_cell.angle_alpha   90.00
_cell.angle_beta   90.00
_cell.angle_gamma   90.00
#
_symmetry.space_group_name_H-M   'P 1'
#
loop_
_entity.id
_entity.type
_entity.pdbx_description
1 polymer ?
#
loop_
_entity_poly.entity_id
_entity_poly.type
_entity_poly.pdbx_seq_one_letter_code
_entity_poly.pdbx_strand_id
1 'polypeptide(L)'
;QAALNIPGADGSDGPLHVTANQVINLSQAVDGDWDAPNDDYAGRGVYDKNQWAVVFKYSSVTVDAGATLTFTNHLSRAPVVWLVSGDVTIDGSVNLNGKNWLSAPDLAEPGPGGFRGGTGCYTYGACSSPGFGVGGGNTASGQGYGGSYGDTGSNGPA
;
A
#
# COMPACT_ATOMS: atom_id res chain seq x y z
N GLN A 1 -29.53 2.73 14.01
CA GLN A 1 -28.11 3.12 14.05
C GLN A 1 -27.97 4.38 13.21
N ALA A 2 -27.30 5.43 13.69
CA ALA A 2 -27.06 6.63 12.88
C ALA A 2 -25.88 6.34 11.94
N ALA A 3 -26.07 6.56 10.64
CA ALA A 3 -24.99 6.40 9.66
C ALA A 3 -23.94 7.49 9.88
N LEU A 4 -22.66 7.11 9.96
CA LEU A 4 -21.56 8.05 9.97
C LEU A 4 -21.42 8.61 8.55
N ASN A 5 -21.63 9.91 8.37
CA ASN A 5 -21.36 10.55 7.08
C ASN A 5 -19.85 10.76 6.93
N ILE A 6 -19.21 10.00 6.05
CA ILE A 6 -17.79 10.15 5.73
C ILE A 6 -17.68 11.00 4.45
N PRO A 7 -17.07 12.20 4.51
CA PRO A 7 -16.87 13.03 3.32
C PRO A 7 -16.16 12.25 2.20
N GLY A 8 -16.70 12.32 0.99
CA GLY A 8 -16.16 11.63 -0.19
C GLY A 8 -16.48 10.12 -0.27
N ALA A 9 -17.06 9.51 0.76
CA ALA A 9 -17.51 8.12 0.71
C ALA A 9 -18.89 8.02 0.04
N ASP A 10 -18.94 8.16 -1.28
CA ASP A 10 -20.19 8.13 -2.06
C ASP A 10 -20.64 6.72 -2.49
N GLY A 11 -19.77 5.72 -2.32
CA GLY A 11 -20.08 4.33 -2.69
C GLY A 11 -19.92 4.01 -4.18
N SER A 12 -19.35 4.92 -4.97
CA SER A 12 -19.21 4.79 -6.43
C SER A 12 -18.28 3.66 -6.88
N ASP A 13 -17.44 3.10 -6.00
CA ASP A 13 -16.68 1.87 -6.26
C ASP A 13 -17.45 0.58 -5.93
N GLY A 14 -18.71 0.70 -5.46
CA GLY A 14 -19.57 -0.44 -5.12
C GLY A 14 -19.10 -1.21 -3.87
N PRO A 15 -19.65 -2.40 -3.62
CA PRO A 15 -19.21 -3.25 -2.52
C PRO A 15 -17.96 -4.05 -2.92
N LEU A 16 -16.95 -4.06 -2.05
CA LEU A 16 -15.81 -4.97 -2.18
C LEU A 16 -16.08 -6.23 -1.35
N HIS A 17 -16.22 -7.39 -1.99
CA HIS A 17 -16.34 -8.68 -1.31
C HIS A 17 -15.26 -9.66 -1.77
N VAL A 18 -14.31 -9.95 -0.87
CA VAL A 18 -13.14 -10.79 -1.13
C VAL A 18 -13.37 -12.17 -0.50
N THR A 19 -13.71 -13.16 -1.34
CA THR A 19 -14.00 -14.55 -0.93
C THR A 19 -12.81 -15.50 -1.10
N ALA A 20 -11.78 -15.07 -1.84
CA ALA A 20 -10.55 -15.80 -2.09
C ALA A 20 -9.40 -14.80 -2.26
N ASN A 21 -8.15 -15.29 -2.32
CA ASN A 21 -6.98 -14.42 -2.50
C ASN A 21 -7.14 -13.53 -3.74
N GLN A 22 -7.07 -12.22 -3.53
CA GLN A 22 -7.30 -11.22 -4.56
C GLN A 22 -6.17 -10.19 -4.56
N VAL A 23 -5.78 -9.74 -5.75
CA VAL A 23 -4.84 -8.65 -5.97
C VAL A 23 -5.59 -7.50 -6.63
N ILE A 24 -5.62 -6.33 -5.98
CA ILE A 24 -6.07 -5.09 -6.61
C ILE A 24 -4.87 -4.41 -7.25
N ASN A 25 -4.97 -4.12 -8.55
CA ASN A 25 -3.90 -3.45 -9.26
C ASN A 25 -4.08 -1.93 -9.20
N LEU A 26 -3.31 -1.26 -8.34
CA LEU A 26 -3.43 0.19 -8.17
C LEU A 26 -3.07 0.95 -9.45
N SER A 27 -2.26 0.40 -10.35
CA SER A 27 -1.92 1.06 -11.62
C SER A 27 -3.09 1.24 -12.57
N GLN A 28 -4.27 0.69 -12.25
CA GLN A 28 -5.49 0.84 -13.03
C GLN A 28 -6.38 1.99 -12.55
N ALA A 29 -6.00 2.67 -11.47
CA ALA A 29 -6.71 3.83 -10.95
C ALA A 29 -6.82 4.92 -12.02
N VAL A 30 -7.97 5.59 -12.03
CA VAL A 30 -8.25 6.66 -12.99
C VAL A 30 -7.78 7.98 -12.40
N ASP A 31 -7.05 8.78 -13.17
CA ASP A 31 -6.66 10.12 -12.74
C ASP A 31 -7.90 10.97 -12.50
N GLY A 32 -8.00 11.60 -11.32
CA GLY A 32 -9.14 12.44 -10.96
C GLY A 32 -8.95 13.15 -9.63
N ASP A 33 -9.91 14.00 -9.28
CA ASP A 33 -9.93 14.64 -7.97
C ASP A 33 -10.36 13.62 -6.89
N TRP A 34 -9.84 13.78 -5.67
CA TRP A 34 -10.10 12.90 -4.53
C TRP A 34 -11.58 12.51 -4.35
N ASP A 35 -12.49 13.48 -4.46
CA ASP A 35 -13.93 13.30 -4.25
C ASP A 35 -14.72 12.96 -5.52
N ALA A 36 -14.06 12.82 -6.68
CA ALA A 36 -14.75 12.52 -7.93
C ALA A 36 -15.39 11.11 -7.89
N PRO A 37 -16.65 10.95 -8.31
CA PRO A 37 -17.28 9.63 -8.36
C PRO A 37 -16.56 8.73 -9.37
N ASN A 38 -16.58 7.41 -9.11
CA ASN A 38 -15.89 6.41 -9.93
C ASN A 38 -16.84 5.36 -10.55
N ASP A 39 -18.12 5.68 -10.76
CA ASP A 39 -19.15 4.71 -11.18
C ASP A 39 -18.79 3.95 -12.47
N ASP A 40 -18.23 4.65 -13.47
CA ASP A 40 -17.85 4.06 -14.77
C ASP A 40 -16.65 3.11 -14.68
N TYR A 41 -15.86 3.21 -13.62
CA TYR A 41 -14.64 2.45 -13.39
C TYR A 41 -14.61 1.81 -12.00
N ALA A 42 -15.78 1.48 -11.47
CA ALA A 42 -15.96 0.96 -10.12
C ALA A 42 -14.98 -0.20 -9.82
N GLY A 43 -14.33 -0.12 -8.66
CA GLY A 43 -13.34 -1.10 -8.20
C GLY A 43 -11.93 -0.83 -8.71
N ARG A 44 -11.68 0.27 -9.44
CA ARG A 44 -10.32 0.70 -9.85
C ARG A 44 -9.78 1.85 -9.00
N GLY A 45 -10.65 2.60 -8.33
CA GLY A 45 -10.30 3.78 -7.54
C GLY A 45 -9.87 4.97 -8.40
N VAL A 46 -9.69 6.11 -7.72
CA VAL A 46 -9.27 7.39 -8.31
C VAL A 46 -7.89 7.75 -7.80
N TYR A 47 -6.95 8.04 -8.70
CA TYR A 47 -5.65 8.58 -8.34
C TYR A 47 -5.70 10.11 -8.35
N ASP A 48 -5.61 10.71 -7.16
CA ASP A 48 -5.44 12.15 -7.00
C ASP A 48 -3.94 12.48 -6.90
N LYS A 49 -3.42 13.14 -7.93
CA LYS A 49 -2.02 13.56 -8.02
C LYS A 49 -1.64 14.68 -7.03
N ASN A 50 -2.59 15.51 -6.61
CA ASN A 50 -2.34 16.62 -5.69
C ASN A 50 -2.27 16.11 -4.25
N GLN A 51 -3.10 15.12 -3.91
CA GLN A 51 -3.05 14.46 -2.60
C GLN A 51 -2.06 13.29 -2.57
N TRP A 52 -1.59 12.85 -3.74
CA TRP A 52 -0.73 11.67 -3.91
C TRP A 52 -1.37 10.44 -3.24
N ALA A 53 -2.56 10.03 -3.70
CA ALA A 53 -3.27 8.87 -3.16
C ALA A 53 -4.14 8.20 -4.20
N VAL A 54 -4.29 6.88 -4.11
CA VAL A 54 -5.35 6.13 -4.80
C VAL A 54 -6.49 5.89 -3.82
N VAL A 55 -7.66 6.46 -4.12
CA VAL A 55 -8.83 6.47 -3.24
C VAL A 55 -9.90 5.57 -3.81
N PHE A 56 -10.39 4.63 -3.00
CA PHE A 56 -11.57 3.82 -3.29
C PHE A 56 -12.74 4.29 -2.42
N LYS A 57 -13.93 4.39 -3.02
CA LYS A 57 -15.17 4.85 -2.40
C LYS A 57 -16.17 3.70 -2.35
N TYR A 58 -15.95 2.77 -1.43
CA TYR A 58 -16.77 1.55 -1.36
C TYR A 58 -18.08 1.78 -0.59
N SER A 59 -19.13 1.08 -1.00
CA SER A 59 -20.39 1.04 -0.25
C SER A 59 -20.33 0.07 0.94
N SER A 60 -19.51 -0.98 0.84
CA SER A 60 -19.13 -1.85 1.95
C SER A 60 -17.82 -2.58 1.62
N VAL A 61 -17.14 -3.10 2.65
CA VAL A 61 -15.97 -3.96 2.47
C VAL A 61 -16.12 -5.21 3.32
N THR A 62 -15.99 -6.37 2.68
CA THR A 62 -15.92 -7.67 3.35
C THR A 62 -14.71 -8.44 2.84
N VAL A 63 -13.85 -8.90 3.74
CA VAL A 63 -12.78 -9.86 3.45
C VAL A 63 -13.03 -11.12 4.26
N ASP A 64 -13.46 -12.18 3.60
CA ASP A 64 -13.86 -13.43 4.25
C ASP A 64 -12.68 -14.12 4.93
N ALA A 65 -12.97 -14.92 5.96
CA ALA A 65 -11.99 -15.75 6.62
C ALA A 65 -11.24 -16.65 5.62
N GLY A 66 -9.91 -16.67 5.69
CA GLY A 66 -9.06 -17.43 4.78
C GLY A 66 -8.76 -16.73 3.45
N ALA A 67 -9.38 -15.60 3.14
CA ALA A 67 -9.02 -14.76 2.01
C ALA A 67 -7.91 -13.75 2.39
N THR A 68 -7.04 -13.46 1.43
CA THR A 68 -6.03 -12.41 1.54
C THR A 68 -6.21 -11.40 0.42
N LEU A 69 -6.49 -10.16 0.77
CA LEU A 69 -6.46 -9.04 -0.16
C LEU A 69 -5.06 -8.42 -0.19
N THR A 70 -4.53 -8.22 -1.38
CA THR A 70 -3.23 -7.59 -1.64
C THR A 70 -3.36 -6.48 -2.67
N PHE A 71 -2.36 -5.61 -2.73
CA PHE A 71 -2.30 -4.53 -3.70
C PHE A 71 -0.97 -4.55 -4.44
N THR A 72 -1.00 -4.26 -5.74
CA THR A 72 0.21 -3.83 -6.45
C THR A 72 0.45 -2.35 -6.16
N ASN A 73 1.68 -1.86 -6.35
CA ASN A 73 1.94 -0.44 -6.25
C ASN A 73 1.38 0.34 -7.44
N HIS A 74 0.86 1.54 -7.17
CA HIS A 74 0.67 2.55 -8.20
C HIS A 74 2.02 2.96 -8.81
N LEU A 75 2.02 3.46 -10.05
CA LEU A 75 3.24 3.90 -10.72
C LEU A 75 3.95 5.01 -9.95
N SER A 76 3.19 5.91 -9.32
CA SER A 76 3.73 6.98 -8.47
C SER A 76 4.05 6.55 -7.03
N ARG A 77 3.85 5.27 -6.70
CA ARG A 77 3.97 4.72 -5.32
C ARG A 77 3.02 5.34 -4.29
N ALA A 78 1.94 5.94 -4.77
CA ALA A 78 0.92 6.52 -3.90
C ALA A 78 0.33 5.50 -2.91
N PRO A 79 0.00 5.92 -1.68
CA PRO A 79 -0.80 5.14 -0.73
C PRO A 79 -2.16 4.77 -1.31
N VAL A 80 -2.73 3.71 -0.77
CA VAL A 80 -4.12 3.33 -0.97
C VAL A 80 -4.97 3.84 0.20
N VAL A 81 -6.13 4.41 -0.11
CA VAL A 81 -7.10 4.94 0.85
C VAL A 81 -8.47 4.35 0.55
N TRP A 82 -9.16 3.91 1.59
CA TRP A 82 -10.55 3.46 1.51
C TRP A 82 -11.46 4.43 2.25
N LEU A 83 -12.45 4.96 1.55
CA LEU A 83 -13.57 5.71 2.10
C LEU A 83 -14.81 4.81 1.98
N VAL A 84 -15.31 4.31 3.10
CA VAL A 84 -16.39 3.32 3.12
C VAL A 84 -17.63 3.91 3.77
N SER A 85 -18.75 3.95 3.07
CA SER A 85 -20.01 4.53 3.59
C SER A 85 -20.84 3.56 4.43
N GLY A 86 -20.62 2.25 4.25
CA GLY A 86 -21.24 1.19 5.03
C GLY A 86 -20.26 0.42 5.90
N ASP A 87 -20.60 -0.85 6.15
CA ASP A 87 -19.84 -1.70 7.07
C ASP A 87 -18.51 -2.17 6.46
N VAL A 88 -17.51 -2.32 7.33
CA VAL A 88 -16.21 -2.92 7.03
C VAL A 88 -16.03 -4.13 7.93
N THR A 89 -15.96 -5.32 7.33
CA THR A 89 -15.68 -6.59 8.01
C THR A 89 -14.44 -7.23 7.40
N ILE A 90 -13.41 -7.50 8.22
CA ILE A 90 -12.16 -8.13 7.77
C ILE A 90 -11.89 -9.33 8.68
N ASP A 91 -12.40 -10.50 8.26
CA ASP A 91 -12.17 -11.78 8.94
C ASP A 91 -10.95 -12.53 8.36
N GLY A 92 -10.54 -12.17 7.13
CA GLY A 92 -9.31 -12.62 6.50
C GLY A 92 -8.12 -11.71 6.79
N SER A 93 -7.33 -11.39 5.75
CA SER A 93 -6.20 -10.46 5.88
C SER A 93 -6.13 -9.44 4.75
N VAL A 94 -5.67 -8.23 5.09
CA VAL A 94 -5.27 -7.20 4.13
C VAL A 94 -3.75 -7.04 4.22
N ASN A 95 -3.06 -7.34 3.13
CA ASN A 95 -1.60 -7.34 3.07
C ASN A 95 -1.09 -6.14 2.27
N LEU A 96 -0.40 -5.25 2.97
CA LEU A 96 0.21 -4.02 2.46
C LEU A 96 1.74 -4.08 2.44
N ASN A 97 2.32 -5.28 2.56
CA ASN A 97 3.76 -5.45 2.70
C ASN A 97 4.52 -5.02 1.43
N GLY A 98 5.73 -4.51 1.65
CA GLY A 98 6.74 -4.44 0.59
C GLY A 98 7.27 -5.82 0.21
N LYS A 99 8.12 -5.85 -0.81
CA LYS A 99 8.84 -7.05 -1.24
C LYS A 99 10.06 -7.30 -0.37
N ASN A 100 10.50 -8.56 -0.39
CA ASN A 100 11.74 -8.98 0.24
C ASN A 100 12.97 -8.27 -0.35
N TRP A 101 14.10 -8.43 0.33
CA TRP A 101 15.37 -7.88 -0.10
C TRP A 101 15.77 -8.35 -1.51
N LEU A 102 16.53 -7.51 -2.21
CA LEU A 102 17.15 -7.81 -3.50
C LEU A 102 18.66 -7.60 -3.40
N SER A 103 19.43 -8.29 -4.25
CA SER A 103 20.87 -8.10 -4.34
C SER A 103 21.19 -6.74 -4.97
N ALA A 104 22.15 -6.02 -4.38
CA ALA A 104 22.61 -4.76 -4.94
C ALA A 104 23.13 -4.96 -6.38
N PRO A 105 22.84 -4.04 -7.33
CA PRO A 105 22.33 -2.68 -7.10
C PRO A 105 20.80 -2.55 -7.07
N ASP A 106 20.06 -3.65 -7.20
CA ASP A 106 18.59 -3.62 -7.22
C ASP A 106 18.03 -3.19 -5.86
N LEU A 107 16.88 -2.51 -5.89
CA LEU A 107 16.25 -1.95 -4.72
C LEU A 107 14.96 -2.71 -4.40
N ALA A 108 14.79 -3.11 -3.13
CA ALA A 108 13.55 -3.71 -2.66
C ALA A 108 12.36 -2.77 -2.92
N GLU A 109 11.24 -3.34 -3.33
CA GLU A 109 10.04 -2.59 -3.71
C GLU A 109 9.17 -2.38 -2.46
N PRO A 110 8.79 -1.13 -2.08
CA PRO A 110 7.93 -0.89 -0.92
C PRO A 110 6.51 -1.42 -1.13
N GLY A 111 5.72 -1.44 -0.07
CA GLY A 111 4.27 -1.58 -0.21
C GLY A 111 3.62 -0.27 -0.68
N PRO A 112 2.30 -0.26 -0.92
CA PRO A 112 1.58 0.96 -1.30
C PRO A 112 1.80 2.10 -0.29
N GLY A 113 2.22 3.27 -0.77
CA GLY A 113 2.53 4.43 0.07
C GLY A 113 3.79 4.31 0.94
N GLY A 114 4.50 3.18 0.87
CA GLY A 114 5.71 2.94 1.64
C GLY A 114 6.97 3.53 1.01
N PHE A 115 8.04 3.57 1.81
CA PHE A 115 9.37 3.93 1.35
C PHE A 115 10.26 2.68 1.24
N ARG A 116 11.27 2.76 0.36
CA ARG A 116 12.25 1.69 0.18
C ARG A 116 13.05 1.44 1.46
N GLY A 117 13.31 0.16 1.72
CA GLY A 117 14.28 -0.28 2.72
C GLY A 117 15.72 0.05 2.32
N GLY A 118 16.67 -0.30 3.19
CA GLY A 118 18.09 -0.08 2.93
C GLY A 118 18.61 -0.87 1.73
N THR A 119 19.75 -0.44 1.20
CA THR A 119 20.49 -1.15 0.15
C THR A 119 21.89 -1.54 0.64
N GLY A 120 22.41 -2.66 0.14
CA GLY A 120 23.76 -3.15 0.42
C GLY A 120 24.84 -2.47 -0.45
N CYS A 121 26.10 -2.83 -0.23
CA CYS A 121 27.20 -2.37 -1.07
C CYS A 121 27.18 -3.10 -2.43
N TYR A 122 27.20 -2.36 -3.53
CA TYR A 122 27.36 -2.94 -4.87
C TYR A 122 28.83 -2.95 -5.33
N THR A 123 29.51 -1.81 -5.18
CA THR A 123 30.92 -1.65 -5.59
C THR A 123 31.59 -0.56 -4.75
N TYR A 124 32.91 -0.41 -4.87
CA TYR A 124 33.65 0.66 -4.22
C TYR A 124 33.10 2.03 -4.62
N GLY A 125 32.73 2.85 -3.63
CA GLY A 125 32.09 4.15 -3.84
C GLY A 125 30.56 4.12 -3.98
N ALA A 126 29.94 2.93 -4.08
CA ALA A 126 28.50 2.71 -4.03
C ALA A 126 28.17 1.76 -2.88
N CYS A 127 28.35 2.28 -1.66
CA CYS A 127 28.18 1.55 -0.40
C CYS A 127 26.73 1.55 0.09
N SER A 128 26.47 0.79 1.16
CA SER A 128 25.15 0.61 1.75
C SER A 128 24.51 1.90 2.27
N SER A 129 23.18 1.95 2.21
CA SER A 129 22.35 3.08 2.66
C SER A 129 21.17 2.57 3.49
N PRO A 130 20.72 3.33 4.52
CA PRO A 130 19.72 2.88 5.49
C PRO A 130 18.28 2.80 4.95
N GLY A 131 18.02 3.27 3.72
CA GLY A 131 16.67 3.38 3.17
C GLY A 131 15.91 4.60 3.73
N PHE A 132 14.71 4.85 3.21
CA PHE A 132 13.87 6.00 3.60
C PHE A 132 12.61 5.60 4.39
N GLY A 133 12.47 4.32 4.71
CA GLY A 133 11.42 3.83 5.61
C GLY A 133 11.52 4.43 7.02
N VAL A 134 10.39 4.43 7.72
CA VAL A 134 10.36 4.72 9.15
C VAL A 134 11.37 3.83 9.89
N GLY A 135 12.13 4.43 10.81
CA GLY A 135 13.18 3.75 11.58
C GLY A 135 14.21 3.03 10.72
N GLY A 136 14.68 3.65 9.62
CA GLY A 136 15.57 3.06 8.60
C GLY A 136 16.67 2.11 9.12
N GLY A 137 17.09 1.17 8.27
CA GLY A 137 17.99 0.09 8.62
C GLY A 137 19.43 0.54 8.90
N ASN A 138 20.18 -0.25 9.67
CA ASN A 138 21.60 0.01 9.92
C ASN A 138 22.45 -0.04 8.61
N THR A 139 23.58 0.65 8.54
CA THR A 139 24.51 0.62 7.39
C THR A 139 25.75 -0.23 7.62
N ALA A 140 25.88 -0.86 8.79
CA ALA A 140 27.18 -1.27 9.33
C ALA A 140 27.85 -2.52 8.72
N SER A 141 27.25 -3.28 7.80
CA SER A 141 27.83 -4.57 7.36
C SER A 141 27.74 -4.92 5.88
N GLY A 142 27.66 -3.93 4.99
CA GLY A 142 27.60 -4.18 3.54
C GLY A 142 26.27 -4.74 3.03
N GLN A 143 25.32 -5.01 3.93
CA GLN A 143 23.92 -5.31 3.66
C GLN A 143 23.07 -4.16 4.21
N GLY A 144 22.05 -3.75 3.46
CA GLY A 144 21.04 -2.81 3.96
C GLY A 144 19.97 -3.56 4.75
N TYR A 145 19.51 -2.99 5.86
CA TYR A 145 18.47 -3.60 6.72
C TYR A 145 17.08 -2.99 6.50
N GLY A 146 16.06 -3.63 7.06
CA GLY A 146 14.67 -3.15 7.02
C GLY A 146 14.44 -2.00 8.01
N GLY A 147 13.50 -1.11 7.70
CA GLY A 147 13.03 -0.10 8.65
C GLY A 147 12.03 -0.66 9.67
N SER A 148 11.89 0.00 10.81
CA SER A 148 10.91 -0.33 11.85
C SER A 148 10.06 0.89 12.23
N TYR A 149 8.76 0.70 12.48
CA TYR A 149 7.92 1.76 13.04
C TYR A 149 7.99 1.70 14.57
N GLY A 150 8.55 2.73 15.19
CA GLY A 150 8.63 2.85 16.66
C GLY A 150 9.88 2.22 17.30
N ASP A 151 10.81 1.67 16.51
CA ASP A 151 12.12 1.18 16.97
C ASP A 151 13.20 1.41 15.88
N THR A 152 14.45 1.13 16.19
CA THR A 152 15.54 1.04 15.20
C THR A 152 15.32 -0.14 14.25
N GLY A 153 15.53 0.09 12.95
CA GLY A 153 15.39 -0.92 11.92
C GLY A 153 16.36 -2.10 12.11
N SER A 154 15.86 -3.32 11.91
CA SER A 154 16.61 -4.56 12.12
C SER A 154 16.46 -5.51 10.92
N ASN A 155 16.96 -6.75 11.05
CA ASN A 155 16.72 -7.81 10.07
C ASN A 155 15.21 -7.99 9.90
N GLY A 156 14.70 -7.83 8.67
CA GLY A 156 13.30 -8.12 8.37
C GLY A 156 12.94 -9.58 8.75
N PRO A 157 11.66 -9.90 8.96
CA PRO A 157 11.25 -11.26 9.32
C PRO A 157 11.71 -12.27 8.27
N ALA A 158 12.27 -13.39 8.74
CA ALA A 158 12.75 -14.51 7.95
C ALA A 158 11.61 -15.36 7.38
#